data_AF-A0A384J8L3-F1
#
_entry.id   AF-A0A384J8L3-F1
#
_cell.length_a   1.000
_cell.length_b   1.000
_cell.length_c   1.000
_cell.angle_alpha   90.00
_cell.angle_beta   90.00
_cell.angle_gamma   90.00
#
_symmetry.space_group_name_H-M   'P 1'
#
loop_
_entity.id
_entity.type
_entity.pdbx_description
1 polymer ?
#
loop_
_entity_poly.entity_id
_entity_poly.type
_entity_poly.pdbx_seq_one_letter_code
_entity_poly.pdbx_strand_id
1 'polypeptide(L)'
;MSQPFILTLRLDAASEKLLTALRTRYFPSSRNYLSAHVTLFHALPSSQYSLYRSILTSLSSREQKFKVRIKNPFPLGKKGVALNIASFKLRKIHEELLGEFRENGVQLTEQDERKIRPHVTVQNKVGEEEAKRTLEEVRREWIMHGDGNEGIGGMAEAISLWRYEVGGEWTHLEDYEFS
;
A
#
# COMPACT_ATOMS: atom_id res chain seq x y z
N MET A 1 -18.25 11.85 -13.53
CA MET A 1 -17.91 10.72 -12.64
C MET A 1 -17.08 11.30 -11.51
N SER A 2 -17.40 11.00 -10.25
CA SER A 2 -16.58 11.48 -9.14
C SER A 2 -15.28 10.69 -9.08
N GLN A 3 -14.19 11.36 -8.74
CA GLN A 3 -12.90 10.73 -8.57
C GLN A 3 -12.91 9.88 -7.29
N PRO A 4 -12.49 8.61 -7.36
CA PRO A 4 -12.52 7.74 -6.19
C PRO A 4 -11.43 8.11 -5.20
N PHE A 5 -11.62 7.71 -3.95
CA PHE A 5 -10.63 7.81 -2.90
C PHE A 5 -9.84 6.51 -2.74
N ILE A 6 -8.61 6.67 -2.26
CA ILE A 6 -7.66 5.59 -2.02
C ILE A 6 -7.20 5.70 -0.58
N LEU A 7 -7.10 4.56 0.10
CA LEU A 7 -6.47 4.48 1.41
C LEU A 7 -5.15 3.73 1.29
N THR A 8 -4.10 4.29 1.89
CA THR A 8 -2.79 3.65 1.99
C THR A 8 -2.32 3.59 3.43
N LEU A 9 -1.48 2.61 3.74
CA LEU A 9 -0.68 2.63 4.96
C LEU A 9 0.58 3.49 4.72
N ARG A 10 0.84 4.44 5.60
CA ARG A 10 2.11 5.19 5.66
C ARG A 10 3.11 4.45 6.54
N LEU A 11 4.33 4.30 6.05
CA LEU A 11 5.42 3.64 6.78
C LEU A 11 6.38 4.69 7.33
N ASP A 12 7.29 4.29 8.21
CA ASP A 12 8.38 5.16 8.63
C ASP A 12 9.22 5.63 7.44
N ALA A 13 9.83 6.81 7.59
CA ALA A 13 10.58 7.46 6.53
C ALA A 13 11.73 6.60 5.96
N ALA A 14 12.35 5.73 6.76
CA ALA A 14 13.43 4.86 6.28
C ALA A 14 12.88 3.76 5.36
N SER A 15 11.77 3.13 5.76
CA SER A 15 11.04 2.17 4.93
C SER A 15 10.54 2.81 3.63
N GLU A 16 9.93 3.98 3.69
CA GLU A 16 9.42 4.69 2.49
C GLU A 16 10.53 5.07 1.52
N LYS A 17 11.65 5.58 2.04
CA LYS A 17 12.83 5.93 1.24
C LYS A 17 13.40 4.70 0.53
N LEU A 18 13.57 3.59 1.24
CA LEU A 18 14.05 2.33 0.69
C LEU A 18 13.14 1.83 -0.44
N LEU A 19 11.85 1.75 -0.18
CA LEU A 19 10.86 1.24 -1.12
C LEU A 19 10.69 2.14 -2.34
N THR A 20 10.73 3.45 -2.14
CA THR A 20 10.66 4.44 -3.23
C THR A 20 11.90 4.36 -4.11
N ALA A 21 13.10 4.18 -3.54
CA ALA A 21 14.32 3.99 -4.33
C ALA A 21 14.24 2.77 -5.26
N LEU A 22 13.69 1.64 -4.78
CA LEU A 22 13.44 0.48 -5.63
C LEU A 22 12.45 0.79 -6.75
N ARG A 23 11.34 1.44 -6.42
CA ARG A 23 10.31 1.80 -7.39
C ARG A 23 10.86 2.77 -8.45
N THR A 24 11.66 3.76 -8.06
CA THR A 24 12.33 4.68 -8.99
C THR A 24 13.31 3.95 -9.92
N ARG A 25 14.01 2.92 -9.42
CA ARG A 25 14.94 2.13 -10.23
C ARG A 25 14.25 1.23 -11.25
N TYR A 26 13.14 0.59 -10.87
CA TYR A 26 12.56 -0.51 -11.63
C TYR A 26 11.21 -0.22 -12.30
N PHE A 27 10.44 0.74 -11.81
CA PHE A 27 9.15 1.09 -12.40
C PHE A 27 9.35 1.98 -13.62
N PRO A 28 8.64 1.75 -14.75
CA PRO A 28 8.77 2.59 -15.94
C PRO A 28 8.56 4.08 -15.62
N SER A 29 9.58 4.90 -15.88
CA SER A 29 9.61 6.32 -15.49
C SER A 29 8.45 7.12 -16.10
N SER A 30 8.03 6.79 -17.32
CA SER A 30 6.87 7.40 -18.01
C SER A 30 5.52 7.14 -17.34
N ARG A 31 5.49 6.33 -16.26
CA ARG A 31 4.27 5.99 -15.50
C ARG A 31 4.50 6.02 -13.99
N ASN A 32 5.67 6.44 -13.53
CA ASN A 32 6.04 6.41 -12.12
C ASN A 32 5.78 7.78 -11.47
N TYR A 33 4.50 8.09 -11.27
CA TYR A 33 4.07 9.38 -10.69
C TYR A 33 4.02 9.38 -9.16
N LEU A 34 4.19 8.22 -8.52
CA LEU A 34 3.93 8.02 -7.10
C LEU A 34 5.15 7.42 -6.41
N SER A 35 5.41 7.89 -5.18
CA SER A 35 6.26 7.19 -4.23
C SER A 35 5.71 5.79 -3.92
N ALA A 36 6.57 4.92 -3.37
CA ALA A 36 6.13 3.61 -2.95
C ALA A 36 5.07 3.70 -1.85
N HIS A 37 4.04 2.85 -1.94
CA HIS A 37 2.89 2.88 -1.03
C HIS A 37 2.35 1.46 -0.82
N VAL A 38 1.62 1.27 0.27
CA VAL A 38 0.88 0.05 0.59
C VAL A 38 -0.61 0.36 0.50
N THR A 39 -1.26 -0.02 -0.59
CA THR A 39 -2.69 0.25 -0.78
C THR A 39 -3.54 -0.66 0.11
N LEU A 40 -4.48 -0.05 0.83
CA LEU A 40 -5.51 -0.72 1.62
C LEU A 40 -6.82 -0.82 0.84
N PHE A 41 -7.27 0.29 0.27
CA PHE A 41 -8.47 0.39 -0.57
C PHE A 41 -8.15 1.19 -1.83
N HIS A 42 -8.69 0.77 -2.98
CA HIS A 42 -8.28 1.23 -4.31
C HIS A 42 -9.25 2.21 -4.95
N ALA A 43 -10.55 2.08 -4.65
CA ALA A 43 -11.57 2.93 -5.26
C ALA A 43 -12.81 3.10 -4.36
N LEU A 44 -12.66 3.88 -3.29
CA LEU A 44 -13.76 4.25 -2.41
C LEU A 44 -14.62 5.38 -3.01
N PRO A 45 -15.97 5.32 -2.92
CA PRO A 45 -16.85 6.41 -3.37
C PRO A 45 -16.59 7.73 -2.64
N SER A 46 -16.22 8.79 -3.37
CA SER A 46 -15.90 10.10 -2.78
C SER A 46 -17.09 10.82 -2.13
N SER A 47 -18.33 10.42 -2.42
CA SER A 47 -19.53 10.95 -1.76
C SER A 47 -19.57 10.66 -0.25
N GLN A 48 -18.84 9.64 0.21
CA GLN A 48 -18.81 9.21 1.61
C GLN A 48 -17.64 9.84 2.40
N TYR A 49 -17.08 10.98 1.94
CA TYR A 49 -15.90 11.60 2.55
C TYR A 49 -16.01 11.78 4.07
N SER A 50 -17.11 12.38 4.55
CA SER A 50 -17.32 12.65 5.99
C SER A 50 -17.34 11.36 6.83
N LEU A 51 -17.88 10.27 6.27
CA LEU A 51 -17.88 8.96 6.93
C LEU A 51 -16.45 8.43 7.08
N TYR A 52 -15.64 8.48 6.02
CA TYR A 52 -14.25 8.06 6.07
C TYR A 52 -13.44 8.86 7.09
N ARG A 53 -13.62 10.19 7.13
CA ARG A 53 -12.94 11.03 8.13
C ARG A 53 -13.29 10.59 9.55
N SER A 54 -14.56 10.34 9.83
CA SER A 54 -15.03 9.90 11.15
C SER A 54 -14.41 8.56 11.56
N ILE A 55 -14.52 7.54 10.70
CA ILE A 55 -13.99 6.20 10.95
C ILE A 55 -12.47 6.24 11.14
N LEU A 56 -11.74 6.92 10.25
CA LEU A 56 -10.28 6.97 10.28
C LEU A 56 -9.76 7.77 11.47
N THR A 57 -10.45 8.84 11.89
CA THR A 57 -10.12 9.59 13.12
C THR A 57 -10.30 8.71 14.35
N SER A 58 -11.44 8.02 14.45
CA SER A 58 -11.71 7.10 15.57
C SER A 58 -10.65 5.99 15.63
N LEU A 59 -10.41 5.31 14.51
CA LEU A 59 -9.39 4.26 14.39
C LEU A 59 -8.00 4.75 14.78
N SER A 60 -7.54 5.86 14.21
CA SER A 60 -6.18 6.37 14.43
C SER A 60 -5.95 6.80 15.87
N SER A 61 -6.94 7.41 16.53
CA SER A 61 -6.83 7.85 17.93
C SER A 61 -6.57 6.71 18.93
N ARG A 62 -7.05 5.50 18.64
CA ARG A 62 -6.95 4.33 19.53
C ARG A 62 -5.88 3.34 19.11
N GLU A 63 -5.33 3.46 17.90
CA GLU A 63 -4.30 2.58 17.41
C GLU A 63 -2.93 3.16 17.67
N GLN A 64 -2.00 2.34 18.16
CA GLN A 64 -0.60 2.73 18.30
C GLN A 64 0.18 2.42 17.04
N LYS A 65 1.25 3.18 16.78
CA LYS A 65 2.26 2.81 15.77
C LYS A 65 2.71 1.36 15.99
N PHE A 66 2.76 0.57 14.92
CA PHE A 66 3.03 -0.87 15.04
C PHE A 66 4.03 -1.38 14.00
N LYS A 67 4.75 -2.43 14.39
CA LYS A 67 5.78 -3.03 13.53
C LYS A 67 5.17 -3.75 12.33
N VAL A 68 5.84 -3.62 11.19
CA VAL A 68 5.62 -4.42 9.99
C VAL A 68 6.92 -5.09 9.57
N ARG A 69 6.84 -6.17 8.80
CA ARG A 69 8.00 -6.70 8.08
C ARG A 69 7.80 -6.65 6.58
N ILE A 70 8.78 -6.08 5.89
CA ILE A 70 8.88 -6.07 4.43
C ILE A 70 9.58 -7.36 4.00
N LYS A 71 8.78 -8.33 3.58
CA LYS A 71 9.19 -9.70 3.24
C LYS A 71 9.66 -9.80 1.79
N ASN A 72 10.04 -11.02 1.41
CA ASN A 72 10.62 -11.36 0.12
C ASN A 72 9.80 -10.86 -1.07
N PRO A 73 10.48 -10.48 -2.16
CA PRO A 73 9.82 -10.10 -3.40
C PRO A 73 9.17 -11.31 -4.09
N PHE A 74 8.04 -11.05 -4.74
CA PHE A 74 7.26 -12.04 -5.46
C PHE A 74 6.76 -11.49 -6.81
N PRO A 75 6.44 -12.37 -7.78
CA PRO A 75 5.83 -11.94 -9.04
C PRO A 75 4.47 -11.28 -8.80
N LEU A 76 4.28 -10.07 -9.31
CA LEU A 76 2.98 -9.40 -9.38
C LEU A 76 2.35 -9.67 -10.75
N GLY A 77 1.71 -10.84 -10.87
CA GLY A 77 1.31 -11.38 -12.18
C GLY A 77 2.54 -11.68 -13.05
N LYS A 78 2.38 -11.59 -14.38
CA LYS A 78 3.47 -11.83 -15.34
C LYS A 78 4.33 -10.61 -15.64
N LYS A 79 3.87 -9.41 -15.27
CA LYS A 79 4.40 -8.13 -15.76
C LYS A 79 4.83 -7.19 -14.63
N GLY A 80 5.14 -7.75 -13.45
CA GLY A 80 5.49 -6.94 -12.29
C GLY A 80 6.14 -7.71 -11.17
N VAL A 81 6.66 -6.95 -10.21
CA VAL A 81 7.35 -7.40 -9.01
C VAL A 81 6.83 -6.58 -7.83
N ALA A 82 6.56 -7.25 -6.71
CA ALA A 82 6.13 -6.61 -5.48
C ALA A 82 6.81 -7.22 -4.26
N LEU A 83 6.87 -6.46 -3.17
CA LEU A 83 7.35 -6.89 -1.86
C LEU A 83 6.14 -7.10 -0.93
N ASN A 84 6.10 -8.20 -0.19
CA ASN A 84 5.00 -8.46 0.73
C ASN A 84 5.18 -7.68 2.04
N ILE A 85 4.11 -7.07 2.54
CA ILE A 85 4.08 -6.46 3.87
C ILE A 85 3.36 -7.41 4.83
N ALA A 86 4.11 -7.94 5.80
CA ALA A 86 3.61 -8.86 6.80
C ALA A 86 3.33 -8.12 8.12
N SER A 87 2.07 -8.09 8.51
CA SER A 87 1.62 -7.69 9.84
C SER A 87 0.22 -8.22 10.12
N PHE A 88 0.07 -8.96 11.23
CA PHE A 88 -1.25 -9.39 11.69
C PHE A 88 -2.12 -8.20 12.07
N LYS A 89 -1.52 -7.17 12.67
CA LYS A 89 -2.22 -5.94 13.06
C LYS A 89 -2.77 -5.20 11.84
N LEU A 90 -1.98 -5.07 10.78
CA LEU A 90 -2.44 -4.45 9.52
C LEU A 90 -3.64 -5.18 8.91
N ARG A 91 -3.63 -6.51 8.92
CA ARG A 91 -4.76 -7.31 8.42
C ARG A 91 -6.01 -7.10 9.27
N LYS A 92 -5.88 -7.04 10.59
CA LYS A 92 -7.00 -6.74 11.50
C LYS A 92 -7.57 -5.35 11.26
N ILE A 93 -6.72 -4.33 11.12
CA ILE A 93 -7.16 -2.96 10.81
C ILE A 93 -7.93 -2.91 9.48
N HIS A 94 -7.43 -3.57 8.44
CA HIS A 94 -8.14 -3.65 7.16
C HIS A 94 -9.47 -4.40 7.28
N GLU A 95 -9.51 -5.52 8.00
CA GLU A 95 -10.75 -6.29 8.23
C GLU A 95 -11.79 -5.47 9.00
N GLU A 96 -11.36 -4.67 9.98
CA GLU A 96 -12.23 -3.75 10.71
C GLU A 96 -12.78 -2.62 9.82
N LEU A 97 -11.91 -1.93 9.07
CA LEU A 97 -12.34 -0.89 8.12
C LEU A 97 -13.32 -1.44 7.09
N LEU A 98 -13.07 -2.65 6.59
CA LEU A 98 -13.97 -3.32 5.65
C LEU A 98 -15.34 -3.62 6.31
N GLY A 99 -15.36 -4.01 7.58
CA GLY A 99 -16.58 -4.17 8.37
C GLY A 99 -17.36 -2.86 8.50
N GLU A 100 -16.71 -1.80 8.98
CA GLU A 100 -17.28 -0.47 9.10
C GLU A 100 -17.86 0.04 7.78
N PHE A 101 -17.14 -0.13 6.66
CA PHE A 101 -17.64 0.28 5.35
C PHE A 101 -18.87 -0.50 4.90
N ARG A 102 -18.92 -1.81 5.18
CA ARG A 102 -20.08 -2.65 4.86
C ARG A 102 -21.30 -2.28 5.71
N GLU A 103 -21.11 -2.11 7.01
CA GLU A 103 -22.17 -1.74 7.95
C GLU A 103 -22.78 -0.38 7.62
N ASN A 104 -21.96 0.56 7.15
CA ASN A 104 -22.40 1.89 6.71
C ASN A 104 -22.83 1.94 5.23
N GLY A 105 -22.99 0.80 4.56
CA GLY A 105 -23.54 0.72 3.19
C GLY A 105 -22.67 1.35 2.10
N VAL A 106 -21.35 1.42 2.30
CA VAL A 106 -20.40 1.90 1.29
C VAL A 106 -20.38 0.90 0.12
N GLN A 107 -20.59 1.41 -1.09
CA GLN A 107 -20.49 0.60 -2.31
C GLN A 107 -19.01 0.35 -2.65
N LEU A 108 -18.51 -0.82 -2.28
CA LEU A 108 -17.14 -1.25 -2.54
C LEU A 108 -17.00 -1.92 -3.91
N THR A 109 -15.81 -1.83 -4.50
CA THR A 109 -15.47 -2.62 -5.69
C THR A 109 -15.21 -4.08 -5.30
N GLU A 110 -15.32 -5.01 -6.25
CA GLU A 110 -14.94 -6.41 -5.99
C GLU A 110 -13.49 -6.57 -5.49
N GLN A 111 -12.59 -5.65 -5.86
CA GLN A 111 -11.20 -5.66 -5.39
C GLN A 111 -11.11 -5.25 -3.92
N ASP A 112 -11.88 -4.25 -3.52
CA ASP A 112 -11.89 -3.69 -2.17
C ASP A 112 -12.71 -4.52 -1.17
N GLU A 113 -13.57 -5.41 -1.65
CA GLU A 113 -14.28 -6.37 -0.79
C GLU A 113 -13.44 -7.58 -0.37
N ARG A 114 -12.30 -7.81 -1.03
CA ARG A 114 -11.46 -8.99 -0.81
C ARG A 114 -10.54 -8.79 0.38
N LYS A 115 -10.11 -9.92 0.95
CA LYS A 115 -9.05 -9.92 1.97
C LYS A 115 -7.77 -9.33 1.39
N ILE A 116 -7.20 -8.35 2.09
CA ILE A 116 -5.97 -7.70 1.66
C ILE A 116 -4.79 -8.68 1.61
N ARG A 117 -3.97 -8.54 0.57
CA ARG A 117 -2.60 -9.08 0.50
C ARG A 117 -1.64 -7.88 0.49
N PRO A 118 -1.27 -7.32 1.65
CA PRO A 118 -0.53 -6.07 1.69
C PRO A 118 0.80 -6.22 0.98
N HIS A 119 1.10 -5.30 0.08
CA HIS A 119 2.31 -5.32 -0.71
C HIS A 119 2.68 -3.92 -1.18
N VAL A 120 3.94 -3.77 -1.55
CA VAL A 120 4.46 -2.58 -2.24
C VAL A 120 4.85 -3.00 -3.65
N THR A 121 4.36 -2.27 -4.65
CA THR A 121 4.72 -2.53 -6.04
C THR A 121 6.07 -1.90 -6.37
N VAL A 122 7.05 -2.74 -6.67
CA VAL A 122 8.39 -2.33 -7.15
C VAL A 122 8.36 -2.04 -8.65
N GLN A 123 7.67 -2.89 -9.42
CA GLN A 123 7.58 -2.80 -10.86
C GLN A 123 6.22 -3.33 -11.35
N ASN A 124 5.65 -2.70 -12.38
CA ASN A 124 4.51 -3.25 -13.10
C ASN A 124 4.49 -2.73 -14.54
N LYS A 125 3.68 -3.36 -15.40
CA LYS A 125 3.45 -2.98 -16.81
C LYS A 125 4.69 -3.11 -17.71
N VAL A 126 5.60 -4.02 -17.38
CA VAL A 126 6.80 -4.35 -18.17
C VAL A 126 6.62 -5.64 -18.98
N GLY A 127 7.64 -6.03 -19.77
CA GLY A 127 7.72 -7.33 -20.40
C GLY A 127 7.92 -8.47 -19.39
N GLU A 128 7.54 -9.71 -19.73
CA GLU A 128 7.67 -10.85 -18.81
C GLU A 128 9.14 -11.14 -18.44
N GLU A 129 10.04 -11.10 -19.42
CA GLU A 129 11.48 -11.32 -19.19
C GLU A 129 12.12 -10.22 -18.33
N GLU A 130 11.64 -8.98 -18.48
CA GLU A 130 12.07 -7.86 -17.65
C GLU A 130 11.58 -8.01 -16.19
N ALA A 131 10.34 -8.48 -16.01
CA ALA A 131 9.79 -8.78 -14.69
C ALA A 131 10.56 -9.92 -13.99
N LYS A 132 10.92 -10.97 -14.73
CA LYS A 132 11.76 -12.07 -14.20
C LYS A 132 13.14 -11.58 -13.77
N ARG A 133 13.82 -10.80 -14.61
CA ARG A 133 15.13 -10.21 -14.29
C ARG A 133 15.06 -9.32 -13.04
N THR A 134 14.06 -8.43 -13.00
CA THR A 134 13.84 -7.53 -11.86
C THR A 134 13.61 -8.32 -10.57
N LEU A 135 12.83 -9.40 -10.63
CA LEU A 135 12.58 -10.25 -9.47
C LEU A 135 13.88 -10.88 -8.94
N GLU A 136 14.75 -11.38 -9.82
CA GLU A 136 16.02 -11.99 -9.43
C GLU A 136 17.01 -10.99 -8.81
N GLU A 137 17.08 -9.77 -9.36
CA GLU A 137 17.89 -8.69 -8.80
C GLU A 137 17.39 -8.25 -7.43
N VAL A 138 16.10 -7.95 -7.31
CA VAL A 138 15.50 -7.52 -6.03
C VAL A 138 15.61 -8.63 -5.00
N ARG A 139 15.49 -9.92 -5.37
CA ARG A 139 15.72 -11.04 -4.44
C ARG A 139 17.12 -11.04 -3.86
N ARG A 140 18.14 -10.84 -4.70
CA ARG A 140 19.54 -10.80 -4.26
C ARG A 140 19.78 -9.63 -3.31
N GLU A 141 19.27 -8.44 -3.65
CA GLU A 141 19.35 -7.26 -2.78
C GLU A 141 18.65 -7.52 -1.43
N TRP A 142 17.45 -8.12 -1.44
CA TRP A 142 16.68 -8.37 -0.22
C TRP A 142 17.33 -9.40 0.72
N ILE A 143 17.99 -10.43 0.17
CA ILE A 143 18.72 -11.43 0.97
C ILE A 143 19.94 -10.78 1.65
N MET A 144 20.62 -9.86 0.98
CA MET A 144 21.84 -9.20 1.51
C MET A 144 21.53 -8.16 2.58
N HIS A 145 20.40 -7.48 2.48
CA HIS A 145 20.01 -6.39 3.41
C HIS A 145 18.98 -6.80 4.46
N GLY A 146 18.38 -7.98 4.32
CA GLY A 146 17.42 -8.52 5.28
C GLY A 146 18.09 -9.14 6.51
N ASP A 147 17.29 -9.34 7.55
CA ASP A 147 17.64 -10.17 8.72
C ASP A 147 17.52 -11.66 8.33
N GLY A 148 18.34 -12.09 7.38
CA GLY A 148 18.18 -13.37 6.67
C GLY A 148 16.83 -13.49 5.95
N ASN A 149 16.16 -14.65 6.09
CA ASN A 149 14.84 -14.90 5.49
C ASN A 149 13.68 -14.13 6.15
N GLU A 150 13.94 -13.34 7.20
CA GLU A 150 12.90 -12.62 7.91
C GLU A 150 12.49 -11.29 7.27
N GLY A 151 13.28 -10.75 6.33
CA GLY A 151 13.03 -9.47 5.67
C GLY A 151 13.40 -8.26 6.53
N ILE A 152 13.00 -7.07 6.09
CA ILE A 152 13.38 -5.79 6.71
C ILE A 152 12.26 -5.32 7.66
N GLY A 153 12.63 -4.83 8.84
CA GLY A 153 11.67 -4.27 9.79
C GLY A 153 11.28 -2.84 9.40
N GLY A 154 10.03 -2.46 9.64
CA GLY A 154 9.53 -1.11 9.50
C GLY A 154 8.45 -0.80 10.53
N MET A 155 8.02 0.46 10.59
CA MET A 155 6.92 0.93 11.42
C MET A 155 5.78 1.42 10.53
N ALA A 156 4.56 1.03 10.87
CA ALA A 156 3.34 1.64 10.36
C ALA A 156 3.00 2.85 11.22
N GLU A 157 2.84 4.02 10.60
CA GLU A 157 2.70 5.28 11.33
C GLU A 157 1.37 5.99 11.13
N ALA A 158 0.70 5.78 9.98
CA ALA A 158 -0.59 6.40 9.71
C ALA A 158 -1.37 5.62 8.64
N ILE A 159 -2.64 5.99 8.48
CA ILE A 159 -3.38 5.77 7.24
C ILE A 159 -3.47 7.10 6.50
N SER A 160 -3.19 7.10 5.21
CA SER A 160 -3.30 8.28 4.35
C SER A 160 -4.47 8.12 3.39
N LEU A 161 -5.25 9.19 3.26
CA LEU A 161 -6.37 9.30 2.35
C LEU A 161 -5.99 10.15 1.14
N TRP A 162 -6.28 9.63 -0.05
CA TRP A 162 -5.92 10.25 -1.31
C TRP A 162 -7.14 10.32 -2.23
N ARG A 163 -7.12 11.25 -3.17
CA ARG A 163 -8.02 11.29 -4.33
C ARG A 163 -7.28 10.86 -5.58
N TYR A 164 -7.85 9.92 -6.31
CA TYR A 164 -7.32 9.51 -7.61
C TYR A 164 -7.64 10.57 -8.67
N GLU A 165 -6.62 11.16 -9.29
CA GLU A 165 -6.78 12.15 -10.35
C GLU A 165 -6.82 11.48 -11.74
N VAL A 166 -7.44 12.17 -12.71
CA VAL A 166 -7.45 11.69 -14.10
C VAL A 166 -6.01 11.67 -14.61
N GLY A 167 -5.54 10.52 -15.11
CA GLY A 167 -4.16 10.35 -15.58
C GLY A 167 -3.27 9.53 -14.66
N GLY A 168 -3.73 9.18 -13.46
CA GLY A 168 -3.03 8.25 -12.54
C GLY A 168 -2.20 8.92 -11.44
N GLU A 169 -2.20 10.24 -11.38
CA GLU A 169 -1.68 11.00 -10.24
C GLU A 169 -2.65 10.93 -9.06
N TRP A 170 -2.14 11.05 -7.83
CA TRP A 170 -2.97 11.06 -6.62
C TRP A 170 -2.76 12.36 -5.86
N THR A 171 -3.85 13.01 -5.48
CA THR A 171 -3.82 14.16 -4.58
C THR A 171 -3.94 13.68 -3.14
N HIS A 172 -2.96 13.98 -2.30
CA HIS A 172 -3.05 13.77 -0.85
C HIS A 172 -4.18 14.62 -0.26
N LEU A 173 -4.99 14.04 0.63
CA LEU A 173 -6.08 14.75 1.29
C LEU A 173 -5.82 14.92 2.79
N GLU A 174 -5.54 13.83 3.51
CA GLU A 174 -5.41 13.84 4.96
C GLU A 174 -4.61 12.61 5.43
N ASP A 175 -3.82 12.80 6.50
CA ASP A 175 -3.16 11.72 7.23
C ASP A 175 -3.83 11.51 8.58
N TYR A 176 -4.01 10.25 8.96
CA TYR A 176 -4.56 9.82 10.24
C TYR A 176 -3.46 9.08 11.00
N GLU A 177 -2.66 9.83 11.76
CA GLU A 177 -1.52 9.30 12.51
C GLU A 177 -1.96 8.40 13.66
N PHE A 178 -1.32 7.23 13.79
CA PHE A 178 -1.50 6.38 14.96
C PHE A 178 -0.86 7.02 16.19
N SER A 179 -1.54 6.89 17.34
CA SER A 179 -1.11 7.37 18.66
C SER A 179 0.20 6.77 19.17
#